data_AF-A0AA35WTY9-F1
#
_entry.id   AF-A0AA35WTY9-F1
#
_cell.length_a   1.000
_cell.length_b   1.000
_cell.length_c   1.000
_cell.angle_alpha   90.00
_cell.angle_beta   90.00
_cell.angle_gamma   90.00
#
_symmetry.space_group_name_H-M   'P 1'
#
loop_
_entity.id
_entity.type
_entity.pdbx_description
1 polymer ?
#
loop_
_entity_poly.entity_id
_entity_poly.type
_entity_poly.pdbx_seq_one_letter_code
_entity_poly.pdbx_strand_id
1 'polypeptide(L)'
;MGRDSGEAETSPERSQNEHQKTGTNRTGCVPSHPEVPELSGAMINKNILPCKIHVPFYGEKVFFTHGLKLNYELLLFWGPGAPFRNSFYLHEDYKSASKKYELISKLRFRIGLLALLNLLFCPVIFLYQILFSFFHYAEILKRHPGVFGKRRWSLYGRYHLRDFNELDHELALRLNRAYTPSVKYMDLFTHPIVTIVAQNVAFVAGSVLAVLLVLTVIQEDLLTAHNVLTFITLLGIIVTACRVFIPDENQVWIPAELMHEILGEIHYMPDRWKQEPHTVEVYKEYTQVFQFTLVSPD
;
A
#
# COMPACT_ATOMS: atom_id res chain seq x y z
N MET A 1 21.76 65.20 -37.72
CA MET A 1 22.10 64.67 -36.38
C MET A 1 20.85 64.82 -35.53
N GLY A 2 19.96 63.85 -35.39
CA GLY A 2 20.18 62.43 -35.16
C GLY A 2 19.81 62.13 -33.71
N ARG A 3 18.55 61.77 -33.46
CA ARG A 3 18.08 60.68 -32.57
C ARG A 3 16.58 60.77 -32.33
N ASP A 4 15.90 59.75 -32.86
CA ASP A 4 14.63 59.22 -32.38
C ASP A 4 14.68 58.88 -30.90
N SER A 5 13.55 59.06 -30.22
CA SER A 5 13.10 58.20 -29.11
C SER A 5 11.58 58.33 -29.04
N GLY A 6 10.89 57.44 -29.75
CA GLY A 6 9.45 57.23 -29.62
C GLY A 6 9.15 56.40 -28.37
N GLU A 7 8.24 56.89 -27.55
CA GLU A 7 7.57 56.11 -26.50
C GLU A 7 6.25 55.59 -27.10
N ALA A 8 6.24 54.30 -27.43
CA ALA A 8 5.04 53.56 -27.81
C ALA A 8 4.67 52.60 -26.68
N GLU A 9 3.44 52.77 -26.17
CA GLU A 9 2.75 51.84 -25.28
C GLU A 9 2.80 50.41 -25.83
N THR A 10 3.21 49.46 -25.00
CA THR A 10 2.92 48.04 -25.20
C THR A 10 2.75 47.32 -23.87
N SER A 11 1.51 46.89 -23.58
CA SER A 11 1.17 45.89 -22.57
C SER A 11 1.96 44.60 -22.76
N PRO A 12 2.22 43.86 -21.66
CA PRO A 12 2.30 42.41 -21.74
C PRO A 12 1.43 41.73 -20.68
N GLU A 13 0.17 41.46 -21.01
CA GLU A 13 -0.52 40.24 -20.56
C GLU A 13 0.15 39.05 -21.25
N ARG A 14 1.29 38.58 -20.71
CA ARG A 14 1.93 37.34 -21.22
C ARG A 14 2.82 36.65 -20.19
N SER A 15 2.35 36.54 -18.95
CA SER A 15 3.09 35.88 -17.86
C SER A 15 2.20 35.02 -16.96
N GLN A 16 1.09 34.47 -17.50
CA GLN A 16 0.24 33.51 -16.78
C GLN A 16 -0.07 32.21 -17.55
N ASN A 17 0.51 31.98 -18.73
CA ASN A 17 0.14 30.84 -19.58
C ASN A 17 1.20 29.73 -19.75
N GLU A 18 2.16 29.59 -18.82
CA GLU A 18 3.24 28.60 -18.94
C GLU A 18 3.42 27.64 -17.75
N HIS A 19 2.44 27.52 -16.85
CA HIS A 19 2.47 26.51 -15.77
C HIS A 19 1.37 25.44 -15.86
N GLN A 20 0.74 25.31 -17.04
CA GLN A 20 -0.33 24.33 -17.26
C GLN A 20 -0.02 23.38 -18.41
N LYS A 21 1.18 22.78 -18.40
CA LYS A 21 1.53 21.64 -19.26
C LYS A 21 2.46 20.65 -18.56
N THR A 22 1.97 20.01 -17.51
CA THR A 22 2.45 18.69 -17.10
C THR A 22 1.27 17.74 -17.16
N GLY A 23 1.10 17.15 -18.35
CA GLY A 23 0.12 16.10 -18.58
C GLY A 23 0.48 14.87 -17.76
N THR A 24 -0.11 14.75 -16.59
CA THR A 24 -0.16 13.49 -15.85
C THR A 24 -1.08 12.56 -16.63
N ASN A 25 -0.49 11.49 -17.19
CA ASN A 25 -1.21 10.38 -17.78
C ASN A 25 -2.30 9.92 -16.82
N ARG A 26 -3.57 10.19 -17.18
CA ARG A 26 -4.73 9.63 -16.52
C ARG A 26 -4.73 8.13 -16.81
N THR A 27 -4.14 7.35 -15.92
CA THR A 27 -4.47 5.93 -15.78
C THR A 27 -5.99 5.84 -15.62
N GLY A 28 -6.61 5.02 -16.46
CA GLY A 28 -8.06 4.96 -16.63
C GLY A 28 -8.81 4.91 -15.31
N CYS A 29 -9.42 6.04 -14.94
CA CYS A 29 -10.48 6.06 -13.96
C CYS A 29 -11.70 5.44 -14.62
N VAL A 30 -11.96 4.17 -14.34
CA VAL A 30 -13.32 3.65 -14.40
C VAL A 30 -14.16 4.59 -13.54
N PRO A 31 -15.28 5.16 -14.03
CA PRO A 31 -16.06 6.10 -13.24
C PRO A 31 -16.54 5.40 -11.96
N SER A 32 -15.89 5.69 -10.83
CA SER A 32 -16.37 5.30 -9.52
C SER A 32 -17.56 6.18 -9.19
N HIS A 33 -18.75 5.61 -9.32
CA HIS A 33 -19.98 6.25 -8.84
C HIS A 33 -19.89 6.44 -7.32
N PRO A 34 -20.36 7.58 -6.77
CA PRO A 34 -20.09 7.99 -5.39
C PRO A 34 -20.57 6.99 -4.32
N GLU A 35 -21.58 6.15 -4.61
CA GLU A 35 -22.19 5.23 -3.65
C GLU A 35 -21.54 3.83 -3.60
N VAL A 36 -20.81 3.43 -4.66
CA VAL A 36 -20.18 2.09 -4.74
C VAL A 36 -19.14 1.86 -3.64
N PRO A 37 -18.27 2.85 -3.32
CA PRO A 37 -17.31 2.70 -2.24
C PRO A 37 -17.95 2.58 -0.86
N GLU A 38 -19.07 3.26 -0.63
CA GLU A 38 -19.77 3.26 0.65
C GLU A 38 -20.38 1.90 0.97
N LEU A 39 -21.14 1.34 0.01
CA LEU A 39 -21.77 0.03 0.22
C LEU A 39 -20.71 -1.06 0.39
N SER A 40 -19.62 -0.97 -0.38
CA SER A 40 -18.47 -1.88 -0.25
C SER A 40 -17.83 -1.77 1.14
N GLY A 41 -17.59 -0.56 1.64
CA GLY A 41 -17.07 -0.33 3.00
C GLY A 41 -18.01 -0.89 4.08
N ALA A 42 -19.32 -0.63 3.97
CA ALA A 42 -20.32 -1.15 4.89
C ALA A 42 -20.36 -2.69 4.92
N MET A 43 -20.23 -3.34 3.75
CA MET A 43 -20.22 -4.80 3.65
C MET A 43 -18.95 -5.42 4.23
N ILE A 44 -17.80 -4.77 4.07
CA ILE A 44 -16.52 -5.17 4.69
C ILE A 44 -16.62 -5.03 6.21
N ASN A 45 -17.15 -3.92 6.72
CA ASN A 45 -17.30 -3.67 8.16
C ASN A 45 -18.25 -4.68 8.84
N LYS A 46 -19.29 -5.13 8.12
CA LYS A 46 -20.21 -6.17 8.59
C LYS A 46 -19.69 -7.60 8.36
N ASN A 47 -18.46 -7.78 7.86
CA ASN A 47 -17.87 -9.07 7.49
C ASN A 47 -18.77 -9.91 6.55
N ILE A 48 -19.55 -9.25 5.69
CA ILE A 48 -20.40 -9.93 4.69
C ILE A 48 -19.53 -10.44 3.53
N LEU A 49 -18.51 -9.66 3.17
CA LEU A 49 -17.51 -10.06 2.19
C LEU A 49 -16.38 -10.83 2.91
N PRO A 50 -16.04 -12.04 2.46
CA PRO A 50 -14.98 -12.83 3.07
C PRO A 50 -13.62 -12.27 2.68
N CYS A 51 -13.18 -11.22 3.38
CA CYS A 51 -11.86 -10.61 3.21
C CYS A 51 -10.82 -11.19 4.17
N LYS A 52 -11.22 -12.05 5.11
CA LYS A 52 -10.33 -12.65 6.12
C LYS A 52 -10.21 -14.14 5.87
N ILE A 53 -8.98 -14.63 5.83
CA ILE A 53 -8.64 -16.04 5.59
C ILE A 53 -7.86 -16.53 6.80
N HIS A 54 -8.23 -17.70 7.31
CA HIS A 54 -7.44 -18.38 8.33
C HIS A 54 -6.33 -19.18 7.65
N VAL A 55 -5.09 -18.74 7.83
CA VAL A 55 -3.91 -19.44 7.33
C VAL A 55 -3.37 -20.32 8.45
N PRO A 56 -3.16 -21.63 8.22
CA PRO A 56 -2.58 -22.49 9.25
C PRO A 56 -1.24 -21.93 9.71
N PHE A 57 -0.98 -21.99 11.02
CA PHE A 57 0.21 -21.44 11.72
C PHE A 57 0.32 -19.91 11.79
N TYR A 58 -0.23 -19.15 10.83
CA TYR A 58 -0.12 -17.68 10.79
C TYR A 58 -1.37 -16.95 11.29
N GLY A 59 -2.45 -17.68 11.56
CA GLY A 59 -3.70 -17.15 12.09
C GLY A 59 -4.55 -16.46 11.02
N GLU A 60 -5.38 -15.51 11.45
CA GLU A 60 -6.25 -14.76 10.56
C GLU A 60 -5.48 -13.67 9.80
N LYS A 61 -5.60 -13.67 8.48
CA LYS A 61 -5.00 -12.67 7.58
C LYS A 61 -6.03 -12.07 6.66
N VAL A 62 -5.94 -10.76 6.46
CA VAL A 62 -6.77 -10.04 5.50
C VAL A 62 -6.20 -10.22 4.09
N PHE A 63 -7.04 -10.67 3.18
CA PHE A 63 -6.76 -10.77 1.75
C PHE A 63 -7.80 -9.95 0.97
N PHE A 64 -7.45 -8.70 0.66
CA PHE A 64 -8.29 -7.82 -0.13
C PHE A 64 -7.46 -7.07 -1.16
N THR A 65 -7.43 -7.61 -2.39
CA THR A 65 -6.64 -7.09 -3.51
C THR A 65 -7.53 -6.31 -4.49
N HIS A 66 -6.92 -5.50 -5.35
CA HIS A 66 -7.65 -4.77 -6.41
C HIS A 66 -8.41 -5.73 -7.35
N GLY A 67 -7.85 -6.89 -7.66
CA GLY A 67 -8.54 -7.92 -8.45
C GLY A 67 -9.76 -8.51 -7.74
N LEU A 68 -9.66 -8.77 -6.43
CA LEU A 68 -10.81 -9.27 -5.65
C LEU A 68 -11.90 -8.18 -5.53
N LYS A 69 -11.49 -6.93 -5.28
CA LYS A 69 -12.39 -5.76 -5.29
C LYS A 69 -13.15 -5.68 -6.61
N LEU A 70 -12.45 -5.75 -7.75
CA LEU A 70 -13.08 -5.72 -9.07
C LEU A 70 -14.11 -6.85 -9.26
N ASN A 71 -13.80 -8.05 -8.78
CA ASN A 71 -14.74 -9.18 -8.82
C ASN A 71 -16.01 -8.93 -7.99
N TYR A 72 -15.87 -8.36 -6.80
CA TYR A 72 -17.03 -7.98 -5.99
C TYR A 72 -17.83 -6.85 -6.64
N GLU A 73 -17.16 -5.84 -7.19
CA GLU A 73 -17.84 -4.73 -7.86
C GLU A 73 -18.59 -5.20 -9.11
N LEU A 74 -18.01 -6.10 -9.88
CA LEU A 74 -18.65 -6.73 -11.03
C LEU A 74 -19.86 -7.58 -10.60
N LEU A 75 -19.75 -8.35 -9.51
CA LEU A 75 -20.84 -9.19 -9.04
C LEU A 75 -22.04 -8.37 -8.51
N LEU A 76 -21.76 -7.28 -7.81
CA LEU A 76 -22.75 -6.53 -7.04
C LEU A 76 -23.29 -5.29 -7.75
N PHE A 77 -22.50 -4.60 -8.56
CA PHE A 77 -22.90 -3.29 -9.12
C PHE A 77 -22.96 -3.26 -10.64
N TRP A 78 -21.94 -3.78 -11.34
CA TRP A 78 -21.79 -3.49 -12.78
C TRP A 78 -22.06 -4.68 -13.72
N GLY A 79 -22.02 -5.91 -13.22
CA GLY A 79 -22.11 -7.10 -14.05
C GLY A 79 -23.54 -7.41 -14.55
N PRO A 80 -23.66 -8.26 -15.57
CA PRO A 80 -24.96 -8.68 -16.09
C PRO A 80 -25.77 -9.40 -15.00
N GLY A 81 -26.92 -8.82 -14.66
CA GLY A 81 -27.82 -9.30 -13.61
C GLY A 81 -27.47 -8.82 -12.19
N ALA A 82 -26.53 -7.88 -12.04
CA ALA A 82 -26.25 -7.22 -10.76
C ALA A 82 -27.54 -6.76 -10.06
N PRO A 83 -27.60 -6.79 -8.72
CA PRO A 83 -28.75 -6.30 -7.96
C PRO A 83 -29.21 -4.89 -8.35
N PHE A 84 -28.26 -4.02 -8.70
CA PHE A 84 -28.51 -2.66 -9.14
C PHE A 84 -28.72 -2.63 -10.65
N ARG A 85 -29.88 -2.12 -11.08
CA ARG A 85 -30.25 -2.02 -12.50
C ARG A 85 -29.53 -0.85 -13.18
N ASN A 86 -29.41 0.23 -12.41
CA ASN A 86 -28.55 1.40 -12.62
C ASN A 86 -27.89 1.68 -11.26
N SER A 87 -26.82 2.48 -11.23
CA SER A 87 -26.06 2.79 -10.00
C SER A 87 -26.92 3.26 -8.81
N PHE A 88 -28.17 3.69 -9.03
CA PHE A 88 -29.07 4.26 -8.02
C PHE A 88 -30.33 3.43 -7.73
N TYR A 89 -30.65 2.40 -8.54
CA TYR A 89 -31.93 1.68 -8.42
C TYR A 89 -31.73 0.18 -8.22
N LEU A 90 -32.06 -0.29 -7.01
CA LEU A 90 -32.13 -1.71 -6.67
C LEU A 90 -33.36 -2.34 -7.34
N HIS A 91 -33.18 -3.51 -7.95
CA HIS A 91 -34.28 -4.23 -8.58
C HIS A 91 -35.34 -4.64 -7.52
N GLU A 92 -36.62 -4.38 -7.81
CA GLU A 92 -37.73 -4.58 -6.85
C GLU A 92 -37.81 -6.02 -6.28
N ASP A 93 -37.32 -6.99 -7.04
CA ASP A 93 -37.24 -8.40 -6.63
C ASP A 93 -36.40 -8.57 -5.36
N TYR A 94 -35.36 -7.76 -5.17
CA TYR A 94 -34.49 -7.81 -3.97
C TYR A 94 -35.15 -7.18 -2.74
N LYS A 95 -36.27 -6.45 -2.89
CA LYS A 95 -37.05 -5.92 -1.75
C LYS A 95 -38.06 -6.95 -1.21
N SER A 96 -38.47 -7.92 -2.05
CA SER A 96 -39.45 -8.94 -1.65
C SER A 96 -38.79 -10.16 -1.02
N ALA A 97 -39.17 -10.49 0.22
CA ALA A 97 -38.67 -11.67 0.92
C ALA A 97 -39.07 -12.99 0.22
N SER A 98 -40.20 -13.02 -0.50
CA SER A 98 -40.71 -14.22 -1.16
C SER A 98 -39.80 -14.75 -2.26
N LYS A 99 -39.03 -13.87 -2.92
CA LYS A 99 -38.12 -14.23 -4.02
C LYS A 99 -36.69 -14.55 -3.56
N LYS A 100 -36.43 -14.53 -2.26
CA LYS A 100 -35.08 -14.67 -1.67
C LYS A 100 -34.33 -15.92 -2.16
N TYR A 101 -34.97 -17.09 -2.14
CA TYR A 101 -34.31 -18.35 -2.53
C TYR A 101 -33.95 -18.41 -4.02
N GLU A 102 -34.80 -17.84 -4.88
CA GLU A 102 -34.53 -17.73 -6.30
C GLU A 102 -33.32 -16.81 -6.57
N LEU A 103 -33.28 -15.65 -5.90
CA LEU A 103 -32.17 -14.68 -6.01
C LEU A 103 -30.85 -15.26 -5.50
N ILE A 104 -30.86 -15.99 -4.38
CA ILE A 104 -29.68 -16.68 -3.85
C ILE A 104 -29.15 -17.69 -4.88
N SER A 105 -30.04 -18.46 -5.50
CA SER A 105 -29.65 -19.47 -6.50
C SER A 105 -29.01 -18.81 -7.74
N LYS A 106 -29.59 -17.70 -8.22
CA LYS A 106 -29.03 -16.90 -9.31
C LYS A 106 -27.68 -16.28 -8.94
N LEU A 107 -27.52 -15.77 -7.72
CA LEU A 107 -26.24 -15.21 -7.25
C LEU A 107 -25.16 -16.30 -7.16
N ARG A 108 -25.50 -17.46 -6.60
CA ARG A 108 -24.58 -18.61 -6.49
C ARG A 108 -24.07 -19.08 -7.85
N PHE A 109 -24.96 -19.18 -8.84
CA PHE A 109 -24.57 -19.55 -10.21
C PHE A 109 -23.60 -18.52 -10.81
N ARG A 110 -23.87 -17.22 -10.63
CA ARG A 110 -22.99 -16.15 -11.12
C ARG A 110 -21.62 -16.14 -10.44
N ILE A 111 -21.55 -16.37 -9.13
CA ILE A 111 -20.29 -16.54 -8.41
C ILE A 111 -19.50 -17.73 -9.00
N GLY A 112 -20.17 -18.86 -9.24
CA GLY A 112 -19.55 -20.03 -9.86
C GLY A 112 -19.01 -19.77 -11.27
N LEU A 113 -19.78 -19.05 -12.11
CA LEU A 113 -19.35 -18.67 -13.44
C LEU A 113 -18.15 -17.72 -13.41
N LEU A 114 -18.18 -16.71 -12.54
CA LEU A 114 -17.09 -15.75 -12.38
C LEU A 114 -15.82 -16.44 -11.84
N ALA A 115 -15.96 -17.39 -10.91
CA ALA A 115 -14.84 -18.19 -10.43
C ALA A 115 -14.23 -19.05 -11.55
N LEU A 116 -15.05 -19.68 -12.39
CA LEU A 116 -14.57 -20.45 -13.55
C LEU A 116 -13.83 -19.57 -14.55
N LEU A 117 -14.35 -18.36 -14.83
CA LEU A 117 -13.67 -17.40 -15.71
C LEU A 117 -12.34 -16.95 -15.12
N ASN A 118 -12.29 -16.58 -13.84
CA ASN A 118 -11.02 -16.22 -13.18
C ASN A 118 -10.02 -17.38 -13.20
N LEU A 119 -10.47 -18.62 -13.01
CA LEU A 119 -9.60 -19.80 -13.08
C LEU A 119 -9.06 -20.03 -14.49
N LEU A 120 -9.89 -19.84 -15.51
CA LEU A 120 -9.49 -19.94 -16.92
C LEU A 120 -8.47 -18.86 -17.32
N PHE A 121 -8.66 -17.62 -16.87
CA PHE A 121 -7.76 -16.51 -17.17
C PHE A 121 -6.58 -16.39 -16.19
N CYS A 122 -6.56 -17.18 -15.11
CA CYS A 122 -5.51 -17.19 -14.09
C CYS A 122 -4.09 -17.21 -14.67
N PRO A 123 -3.71 -18.11 -15.60
CA PRO A 123 -2.33 -18.13 -16.12
C PRO A 123 -1.96 -16.85 -16.88
N VAL A 124 -2.90 -16.25 -17.61
CA VAL A 124 -2.67 -15.02 -18.38
C VAL A 124 -2.54 -13.83 -17.44
N ILE A 125 -3.45 -13.71 -16.47
CA ILE A 125 -3.42 -12.65 -15.45
C ILE A 125 -2.13 -12.76 -14.62
N PHE A 126 -1.73 -13.96 -14.24
CA PHE A 126 -0.51 -14.20 -13.47
C PHE A 126 0.74 -13.81 -14.24
N LEU A 127 0.84 -14.20 -15.52
CA LEU A 127 1.96 -13.80 -16.37
C LEU A 127 2.04 -12.28 -16.55
N TYR A 128 0.89 -11.62 -16.78
CA TYR A 128 0.80 -10.17 -16.85
C TYR A 128 1.27 -9.52 -15.55
N GLN A 129 0.84 -10.03 -14.39
CA GLN A 129 1.24 -9.50 -13.09
C GLN A 129 2.74 -9.62 -12.85
N ILE A 130 3.37 -10.74 -13.25
CA ILE A 130 4.82 -10.92 -13.15
C ILE A 130 5.55 -9.88 -14.00
N LEU A 131 5.16 -9.74 -15.27
CA LEU A 131 5.80 -8.79 -16.19
C LEU A 131 5.62 -7.35 -15.73
N PHE A 132 4.40 -6.97 -15.35
CA PHE A 132 4.10 -5.64 -14.83
C PHE A 132 4.90 -5.34 -13.56
N SER A 133 4.91 -6.27 -12.60
CA SER A 133 5.66 -6.11 -11.36
C SER A 133 7.16 -5.99 -11.63
N PHE A 134 7.72 -6.80 -12.53
CA PHE A 134 9.13 -6.70 -12.89
C PHE A 134 9.46 -5.33 -13.49
N PHE A 135 8.71 -4.87 -14.49
CA PHE A 135 9.00 -3.59 -15.15
C PHE A 135 8.79 -2.39 -14.23
N HIS A 136 7.72 -2.38 -13.43
CA HIS A 136 7.41 -1.26 -12.54
C HIS A 136 8.36 -1.21 -11.33
N TYR A 137 8.56 -2.34 -10.65
CA TYR A 137 9.36 -2.37 -9.43
C TYR A 137 10.86 -2.41 -9.67
N ALA A 138 11.35 -2.89 -10.84
CA ALA A 138 12.79 -2.81 -11.15
C ALA A 138 13.27 -1.36 -11.26
N GLU A 139 12.47 -0.47 -11.85
CA GLU A 139 12.79 0.96 -11.93
C GLU A 139 12.81 1.59 -10.53
N ILE A 140 11.81 1.29 -9.71
CA ILE A 140 11.69 1.81 -8.34
C ILE A 140 12.84 1.29 -7.47
N LEU A 141 13.18 0.00 -7.56
CA LEU A 141 14.27 -0.63 -6.80
C LEU A 141 15.61 0.02 -7.13
N LYS A 142 15.86 0.33 -8.41
CA LYS A 142 17.10 1.00 -8.85
C LYS A 142 17.19 2.44 -8.32
N ARG A 143 16.08 3.19 -8.30
CA ARG A 143 16.09 4.60 -7.87
C ARG A 143 16.06 4.75 -6.35
N HIS A 144 15.20 4.01 -5.68
CA HIS A 144 14.92 4.16 -4.25
C HIS A 144 14.64 2.79 -3.61
N PRO A 145 15.69 2.02 -3.24
CA PRO A 145 15.51 0.68 -2.67
C PRO A 145 14.77 0.68 -1.32
N GLY A 146 14.82 1.78 -0.57
CA GLY A 146 14.14 1.92 0.72
C GLY A 146 12.60 2.04 0.63
N VAL A 147 12.01 2.18 -0.56
CA VAL A 147 10.55 2.33 -0.72
C VAL A 147 9.81 1.06 -0.29
N PHE A 148 10.37 -0.12 -0.52
CA PHE A 148 9.74 -1.39 -0.16
C PHE A 148 9.62 -1.62 1.35
N GLY A 149 10.55 -1.03 2.13
CA GLY A 149 10.52 -1.06 3.59
C GLY A 149 9.52 -0.05 4.18
N LYS A 150 9.04 0.91 3.39
CA LYS A 150 8.00 1.83 3.84
C LYS A 150 6.66 1.12 3.95
N ARG A 151 5.87 1.53 4.93
CA ARG A 151 4.49 1.09 5.09
C ARG A 151 3.52 2.00 4.35
N ARG A 152 2.34 1.46 4.06
CA ARG A 152 1.23 2.13 3.39
C ARG A 152 -0.11 1.60 3.89
N TRP A 153 -1.14 2.43 3.77
CA TRP A 153 -2.52 2.02 4.04
C TRP A 153 -2.94 0.94 3.05
N SER A 154 -3.42 -0.20 3.58
CA SER A 154 -3.89 -1.31 2.78
C SER A 154 -5.20 -0.97 2.08
N LEU A 155 -5.49 -1.64 0.96
CA LEU A 155 -6.79 -1.49 0.30
C LEU A 155 -7.92 -1.82 1.29
N TYR A 156 -7.75 -2.86 2.10
CA TYR A 156 -8.69 -3.17 3.18
C TYR A 156 -8.83 -2.01 4.16
N GLY A 157 -7.71 -1.47 4.65
CA GLY A 157 -7.71 -0.35 5.58
C GLY A 157 -8.42 0.88 5.03
N ARG A 158 -8.22 1.21 3.75
CA ARG A 158 -8.91 2.32 3.08
C ARG A 158 -10.43 2.18 3.06
N TYR A 159 -10.96 0.97 2.93
CA TYR A 159 -12.41 0.73 2.94
C TYR A 159 -12.96 0.54 4.35
N HIS A 160 -12.16 -0.04 5.25
CA HIS A 160 -12.54 -0.28 6.63
C HIS A 160 -12.64 1.02 7.44
N LEU A 161 -11.69 1.93 7.23
CA LEU A 161 -11.58 3.22 7.95
C LEU A 161 -12.39 4.34 7.29
N ARG A 162 -13.05 4.10 6.15
CA ARG A 162 -13.78 5.14 5.40
C ARG A 162 -15.06 5.53 6.11
N ASP A 163 -15.29 6.84 6.22
CA ASP A 163 -16.56 7.37 6.71
C ASP A 163 -17.63 7.36 5.61
N PHE A 164 -18.91 7.31 6.01
CA PHE A 164 -20.01 7.41 5.06
C PHE A 164 -19.99 8.79 4.39
N ASN A 165 -20.21 8.86 3.07
CA ASN A 165 -20.17 10.08 2.27
C ASN A 165 -18.82 10.82 2.27
N GLU A 166 -17.73 10.13 2.60
CA GLU A 166 -16.36 10.66 2.47
C GLU A 166 -15.85 10.48 1.03
N LEU A 167 -15.34 11.55 0.41
CA LEU A 167 -14.76 11.48 -0.93
C LEU A 167 -13.33 10.90 -0.89
N ASP A 168 -12.87 10.33 -2.01
CA ASP A 168 -11.55 9.66 -2.06
C ASP A 168 -10.38 10.59 -1.69
N HIS A 169 -10.48 11.88 -2.03
CA HIS A 169 -9.45 12.86 -1.69
C HIS A 169 -9.49 13.28 -0.21
N GLU A 170 -10.67 13.34 0.40
CA GLU A 170 -10.82 13.62 1.84
C GLU A 170 -10.24 12.49 2.67
N LEU A 171 -10.58 11.25 2.30
CA LEU A 171 -9.99 10.04 2.87
C LEU A 171 -8.47 10.05 2.73
N ALA A 172 -7.95 10.37 1.54
CA ALA A 172 -6.52 10.43 1.32
C ALA A 172 -5.84 11.49 2.22
N LEU A 173 -6.43 12.69 2.35
CA LEU A 173 -5.90 13.74 3.21
C LEU A 173 -5.84 13.31 4.68
N ARG A 174 -6.90 12.65 5.17
CA ARG A 174 -6.98 12.14 6.55
C ARG A 174 -5.97 11.02 6.81
N LEU A 175 -5.91 10.01 5.93
CA LEU A 175 -4.94 8.93 6.02
C LEU A 175 -3.49 9.41 5.90
N ASN A 176 -3.24 10.47 5.13
CA ASN A 176 -1.92 11.10 5.04
C ASN A 176 -1.53 11.82 6.33
N ARG A 177 -2.47 12.50 7.02
CA ARG A 177 -2.23 13.09 8.35
C ARG A 177 -1.89 12.01 9.39
N ALA A 178 -2.62 10.91 9.37
CA ALA A 178 -2.37 9.75 10.23
C ALA A 178 -1.09 8.96 9.89
N TYR A 179 -0.44 9.21 8.75
CA TYR A 179 0.68 8.40 8.26
C TYR A 179 1.90 8.46 9.19
N THR A 180 2.36 9.66 9.51
CA THR A 180 3.55 9.88 10.35
C THR A 180 3.43 9.23 11.74
N PRO A 181 2.35 9.46 12.51
CA PRO A 181 2.20 8.81 13.81
C PRO A 181 2.03 7.28 13.67
N SER A 182 1.42 6.79 12.58
CA SER A 182 1.31 5.35 12.30
C SER A 182 2.66 4.69 12.05
N VAL A 183 3.56 5.34 11.31
CA VAL A 183 4.92 4.84 11.10
C VAL A 183 5.67 4.77 12.42
N LYS A 184 5.67 5.86 13.21
CA LYS A 184 6.31 5.88 14.54
C LYS A 184 5.78 4.78 15.45
N TYR A 185 4.46 4.58 15.48
CA TYR A 185 3.83 3.52 16.27
C TYR A 185 4.30 2.14 15.83
N MET A 186 4.35 1.87 14.52
CA MET A 186 4.82 0.58 14.01
C MET A 186 6.30 0.33 14.27
N ASP A 187 7.12 1.37 14.20
CA ASP A 187 8.56 1.27 14.43
C ASP A 187 8.88 1.00 15.91
N LEU A 188 7.95 1.25 16.84
CA LEU A 188 8.12 0.85 18.24
C LEU A 188 8.28 -0.67 18.36
N PHE A 189 7.46 -1.43 17.63
CA PHE A 189 7.40 -2.89 17.74
C PHE A 189 8.55 -3.56 16.98
N THR A 190 9.76 -3.47 17.54
CA THR A 190 10.93 -4.20 17.06
C THR A 190 11.08 -5.55 17.76
N HIS A 191 11.53 -6.56 17.01
CA HIS A 191 11.80 -7.88 17.56
C HIS A 191 13.25 -7.94 18.05
N PRO A 192 13.50 -8.11 19.37
CA PRO A 192 14.85 -8.03 19.93
C PRO A 192 15.80 -9.09 19.36
N ILE A 193 15.28 -10.28 19.04
CA ILE A 193 16.07 -11.36 18.41
C ILE A 193 16.59 -10.92 17.04
N VAL A 194 15.75 -10.27 16.23
CA VAL A 194 16.14 -9.80 14.90
C VAL A 194 17.20 -8.71 15.00
N THR A 195 17.05 -7.78 15.95
CA THR A 195 18.02 -6.72 16.20
C THR A 195 19.38 -7.29 16.62
N ILE A 196 19.40 -8.23 17.57
CA ILE A 196 20.66 -8.85 18.03
C ILE A 196 21.35 -9.58 16.88
N VAL A 197 20.62 -10.37 16.08
CA VAL A 197 21.20 -11.07 14.93
C VAL A 197 21.74 -10.07 13.90
N ALA A 198 20.97 -9.03 13.58
CA ALA A 198 21.39 -7.99 12.64
C ALA A 198 22.65 -7.25 13.10
N GLN A 199 22.77 -6.93 14.39
CA GLN A 199 23.97 -6.31 14.96
C GLN A 199 25.20 -7.20 14.81
N ASN A 200 25.09 -8.49 15.15
CA ASN A 200 26.21 -9.43 15.03
C ASN A 200 26.64 -9.64 13.57
N VAL A 201 25.69 -9.82 12.66
CA VAL A 201 25.99 -9.99 11.23
C VAL A 201 26.60 -8.71 10.65
N ALA A 202 26.07 -7.53 11.00
CA ALA A 202 26.61 -6.25 10.58
C ALA A 202 28.04 -6.03 11.10
N PHE A 203 28.33 -6.43 12.33
CA PHE A 203 29.66 -6.32 12.93
C PHE A 203 30.69 -7.20 12.19
N VAL A 204 30.37 -8.48 12.00
CA VAL A 204 31.28 -9.42 11.32
C VAL A 204 31.49 -9.00 9.87
N ALA A 205 30.41 -8.77 9.11
CA ALA A 205 30.51 -8.34 7.72
C ALA A 205 31.23 -6.99 7.57
N GLY A 206 30.96 -6.05 8.48
CA GLY A 206 31.60 -4.74 8.54
C GLY A 206 33.10 -4.82 8.84
N SER A 207 33.53 -5.71 9.75
CA SER A 207 34.95 -5.90 10.06
C SER A 207 35.73 -6.47 8.86
N VAL A 208 35.17 -7.45 8.16
CA VAL A 208 35.80 -8.02 6.95
C VAL A 208 35.85 -6.99 5.84
N LEU A 209 34.76 -6.24 5.63
CA LEU A 209 34.69 -5.15 4.66
C LEU A 209 35.73 -4.06 4.95
N ALA A 210 35.88 -3.64 6.21
CA ALA A 210 36.84 -2.63 6.62
C ALA A 210 38.28 -3.07 6.33
N VAL A 211 38.64 -4.32 6.67
CA VAL A 211 39.97 -4.88 6.37
C VAL A 211 40.23 -4.93 4.86
N LEU A 212 39.24 -5.39 4.07
CA LEU A 212 39.35 -5.43 2.61
C LEU A 212 39.53 -4.02 2.02
N LEU A 213 38.76 -3.03 2.50
CA LEU A 213 38.88 -1.65 2.04
C LEU A 213 40.26 -1.08 2.33
N VAL A 214 40.80 -1.27 3.53
CA VAL A 214 42.16 -0.82 3.89
C VAL A 214 43.19 -1.50 2.98
N LEU A 215 43.08 -2.81 2.75
CA LEU A 215 44.02 -3.53 1.90
C LEU A 215 43.95 -3.06 0.44
N THR A 216 42.77 -2.76 -0.08
CA THR A 216 42.62 -2.20 -1.44
C THR A 216 43.19 -0.80 -1.60
N VAL A 217 43.22 0.00 -0.51
CA VAL A 217 43.85 1.33 -0.53
C VAL A 217 45.38 1.22 -0.52
N ILE A 218 45.94 0.20 0.14
CA ILE A 218 47.38 -0.03 0.17
C ILE A 218 47.87 -0.64 -1.16
N GLN A 219 47.08 -1.52 -1.76
CA GLN A 219 47.41 -2.23 -3.00
C GLN A 219 46.26 -2.10 -4.00
N GLU A 220 46.43 -1.19 -4.97
CA GLU A 220 45.42 -0.95 -6.02
C GLU A 220 45.17 -2.20 -6.89
N ASP A 221 46.20 -3.04 -7.10
CA ASP A 221 46.10 -4.28 -7.88
C ASP A 221 45.09 -5.28 -7.31
N LEU A 222 44.81 -5.22 -6.00
CA LEU A 222 43.86 -6.11 -5.33
C LEU A 222 42.42 -5.88 -5.80
N LEU A 223 42.06 -4.68 -6.28
CA LEU A 223 40.74 -4.42 -6.85
C LEU A 223 40.50 -5.19 -8.15
N THR A 224 41.56 -5.44 -8.92
CA THR A 224 41.50 -6.21 -10.18
C THR A 224 41.63 -7.71 -9.97
N ALA A 225 42.01 -8.14 -8.76
CA ALA A 225 42.06 -9.54 -8.38
C ALA A 225 40.68 -10.20 -8.43
N HIS A 226 40.67 -11.50 -8.70
CA HIS A 226 39.44 -12.25 -8.95
C HIS A 226 38.44 -12.11 -7.79
N ASN A 227 37.24 -11.62 -8.09
CA ASN A 227 36.09 -11.49 -7.19
C ASN A 227 36.20 -10.53 -6.00
N VAL A 228 37.31 -9.82 -5.80
CA VAL A 228 37.46 -8.90 -4.64
C VAL A 228 36.39 -7.80 -4.66
N LEU A 229 36.17 -7.18 -5.83
CA LEU A 229 35.12 -6.17 -6.01
C LEU A 229 33.72 -6.74 -5.72
N THR A 230 33.46 -7.98 -6.14
CA THR A 230 32.19 -8.67 -5.88
C THR A 230 32.00 -8.94 -4.38
N PHE A 231 33.06 -9.30 -3.65
CA PHE A 231 32.99 -9.47 -2.20
C PHE A 231 32.77 -8.14 -1.47
N ILE A 232 33.47 -7.07 -1.84
CA ILE A 232 33.28 -5.73 -1.26
C ILE A 232 31.83 -5.26 -1.46
N THR A 233 31.30 -5.40 -2.67
CA THR A 233 29.92 -4.99 -2.97
C THR A 233 28.90 -5.85 -2.23
N LEU A 234 29.08 -7.18 -2.18
CA LEU A 234 28.19 -8.08 -1.45
C LEU A 234 28.21 -7.79 0.06
N LEU A 235 29.40 -7.62 0.66
CA LEU A 235 29.53 -7.29 2.07
C LEU A 235 28.90 -5.92 2.38
N GLY A 236 29.06 -4.93 1.50
CA GLY A 236 28.40 -3.63 1.62
C GLY A 236 26.87 -3.74 1.60
N ILE A 237 26.31 -4.56 0.71
CA ILE A 237 24.87 -4.85 0.66
C ILE A 237 24.41 -5.51 1.97
N ILE A 238 25.15 -6.50 2.48
CA ILE A 238 24.82 -7.18 3.74
C ILE A 238 24.81 -6.19 4.91
N VAL A 239 25.83 -5.35 5.04
CA VAL A 239 25.94 -4.36 6.13
C VAL A 239 24.78 -3.35 6.07
N THR A 240 24.50 -2.81 4.88
CA THR A 240 23.41 -1.85 4.69
C THR A 240 22.04 -2.48 4.94
N ALA A 241 21.82 -3.72 4.51
CA ALA A 241 20.58 -4.46 4.80
C ALA A 241 20.41 -4.72 6.31
N CYS A 242 21.47 -5.14 7.01
CA CYS A 242 21.40 -5.38 8.46
C CYS A 242 21.09 -4.10 9.25
N ARG A 243 21.62 -2.94 8.81
CA ARG A 243 21.36 -1.64 9.44
C ARG A 243 19.88 -1.26 9.44
N VAL A 244 19.08 -1.73 8.48
CA VAL A 244 17.62 -1.46 8.43
C VAL A 244 16.86 -2.13 9.59
N PHE A 245 17.41 -3.21 10.15
CA PHE A 245 16.78 -3.95 11.26
C PHE A 245 17.22 -3.47 12.65
N ILE A 246 18.14 -2.50 12.71
CA ILE A 246 18.62 -1.92 13.96
C ILE A 246 17.79 -0.66 14.24
N PRO A 247 16.94 -0.65 15.29
CA PRO A 247 16.15 0.54 15.64
C PRO A 247 17.04 1.70 16.10
N ASP A 248 16.49 2.91 16.08
CA ASP A 248 17.16 4.10 16.60
C ASP A 248 17.29 4.00 18.13
N GLU A 249 18.50 4.24 18.64
CA GLU A 249 18.79 4.23 20.07
C GLU A 249 18.02 5.31 20.83
N ASN A 250 17.65 6.41 20.17
CA ASN A 250 16.93 7.53 20.76
C ASN A 250 15.40 7.43 20.63
N GLN A 251 14.88 6.27 20.23
CA GLN A 251 13.45 6.08 20.06
C GLN A 251 12.72 5.98 21.41
N VAL A 252 11.80 6.91 21.66
CA VAL A 252 11.03 6.95 22.91
C VAL A 252 9.83 6.01 22.83
N TRP A 253 9.71 5.10 23.80
CA TRP A 253 8.60 4.14 23.86
C TRP A 253 7.32 4.75 24.43
N ILE A 254 6.43 5.24 23.55
CA ILE A 254 5.13 5.84 23.94
C ILE A 254 3.99 5.37 23.01
N PRO A 255 3.59 4.08 23.07
CA PRO A 255 2.57 3.54 22.17
C PRO A 255 1.17 4.14 22.40
N ALA A 256 0.82 4.51 23.64
CA ALA A 256 -0.50 5.02 23.96
C ALA A 256 -0.77 6.43 23.39
N GLU A 257 0.22 7.33 23.49
CA GLU A 257 0.11 8.70 22.95
C GLU A 257 0.04 8.68 21.43
N LEU A 258 0.90 7.89 20.78
CA LEU A 258 0.87 7.72 19.32
C LEU A 258 -0.45 7.12 18.85
N MET A 259 -1.00 6.13 19.55
CA MET A 259 -2.30 5.56 19.21
C MET A 259 -3.44 6.58 19.37
N HIS A 260 -3.35 7.46 20.37
CA HIS A 260 -4.32 8.55 20.53
C HIS A 260 -4.23 9.59 19.41
N GLU A 261 -3.02 9.93 18.96
CA GLU A 261 -2.80 10.82 17.80
C GLU A 261 -3.37 10.18 16.51
N ILE A 262 -3.11 8.90 16.29
CA ILE A 262 -3.68 8.14 15.17
C ILE A 262 -5.21 8.15 15.25
N LEU A 263 -5.78 7.87 16.42
CA LEU A 263 -7.22 7.84 16.66
C LEU A 263 -7.91 9.16 16.31
N GLY A 264 -7.26 10.29 16.59
CA GLY A 264 -7.76 11.63 16.24
C GLY A 264 -8.02 11.79 14.74
N GLU A 265 -7.32 11.03 13.91
CA GLU A 265 -7.42 11.09 12.44
C GLU A 265 -8.18 9.89 11.84
N ILE A 266 -8.04 8.65 12.37
CA ILE A 266 -8.66 7.48 11.72
C ILE A 266 -10.15 7.31 12.02
N HIS A 267 -10.69 7.98 13.05
CA HIS A 267 -12.08 7.99 13.52
C HIS A 267 -12.67 6.63 13.95
N TYR A 268 -12.40 5.55 13.21
CA TYR A 268 -12.89 4.20 13.45
C TYR A 268 -11.79 3.31 14.05
N MET A 269 -12.12 2.61 15.13
CA MET A 269 -11.17 1.70 15.77
C MET A 269 -11.85 0.73 16.75
N PRO A 270 -11.37 -0.53 16.86
CA PRO A 270 -11.77 -1.46 17.93
C PRO A 270 -11.40 -0.94 19.32
N ASP A 271 -12.26 -1.17 20.32
CA ASP A 271 -12.03 -0.73 21.71
C ASP A 271 -10.71 -1.26 22.29
N ARG A 272 -10.26 -2.43 21.82
CA ARG A 272 -9.01 -3.05 22.24
C ARG A 272 -7.78 -2.20 21.94
N TRP A 273 -7.75 -1.51 20.80
CA TRP A 273 -6.59 -0.68 20.45
C TRP A 273 -6.44 0.53 21.41
N LYS A 274 -7.52 0.87 22.13
CA LYS A 274 -7.64 2.03 23.04
C LYS A 274 -7.13 1.63 24.42
N GLN A 275 -7.53 0.44 24.84
CA GLN A 275 -7.23 -0.12 26.14
C GLN A 275 -5.81 -0.68 26.20
N GLU A 276 -5.35 -1.34 25.13
CA GLU A 276 -4.11 -2.14 25.13
C GLU A 276 -3.18 -1.85 23.93
N PRO A 277 -2.81 -0.59 23.66
CA PRO A 277 -2.01 -0.22 22.47
C PRO A 277 -0.58 -0.78 22.46
N HIS A 278 -0.11 -1.36 23.56
CA HIS A 278 1.24 -1.92 23.67
C HIS A 278 1.30 -3.42 23.34
N THR A 279 0.16 -4.05 23.07
CA THR A 279 0.07 -5.50 22.87
C THR A 279 0.44 -5.93 21.45
N VAL A 280 1.00 -7.14 21.34
CA VAL A 280 1.39 -7.72 20.05
C VAL A 280 0.18 -8.03 19.18
N GLU A 281 -0.97 -8.31 19.79
CA GLU A 281 -2.24 -8.54 19.13
C GLU A 281 -2.72 -7.28 18.39
N VAL A 282 -2.71 -6.13 19.07
CA VAL A 282 -3.05 -4.83 18.45
C VAL A 282 -2.07 -4.50 17.33
N TYR A 283 -0.76 -4.71 17.52
CA TYR A 283 0.23 -4.54 16.46
C TYR A 283 -0.06 -5.42 15.23
N LYS A 284 -0.42 -6.70 15.44
CA LYS A 284 -0.76 -7.64 14.36
C LYS A 284 -2.02 -7.22 13.60
N GLU A 285 -3.06 -6.79 14.31
CA GLU A 285 -4.30 -6.29 13.72
C GLU A 285 -4.05 -4.99 12.94
N TYR A 286 -3.33 -4.05 13.54
CA TYR A 286 -2.99 -2.77 12.91
C TYR A 286 -2.13 -2.97 11.64
N THR A 287 -1.26 -3.98 11.63
CA THR A 287 -0.45 -4.35 10.45
C THR A 287 -1.30 -4.79 9.25
N GLN A 288 -2.52 -5.29 9.46
CA GLN A 288 -3.43 -5.64 8.36
C GLN A 288 -4.02 -4.39 7.68
N VAL A 289 -4.17 -3.30 8.43
CA VAL A 289 -4.64 -1.99 7.95
C VAL A 289 -3.47 -1.16 7.39
N PHE A 290 -2.28 -1.27 8.01
CA PHE A 290 -1.09 -0.52 7.66
C PHE A 290 0.10 -1.46 7.39
N GLN A 291 0.19 -1.87 6.12
CA GLN A 291 1.06 -2.95 5.65
C GLN A 291 2.33 -2.42 4.97
N PHE A 292 3.35 -3.27 4.82
CA PHE A 292 4.52 -2.93 3.99
C PHE A 292 4.14 -2.78 2.52
N THR A 293 4.81 -1.86 1.84
CA THR A 293 4.61 -1.63 0.39
C THR A 293 4.93 -2.87 -0.44
N LEU A 294 5.85 -3.71 0.02
CA LEU A 294 6.15 -4.98 -0.66
C LEU A 294 4.98 -5.97 -0.62
N VAL A 295 4.18 -5.98 0.45
CA VAL A 295 3.11 -6.98 0.67
C VAL A 295 1.89 -6.71 -0.21
N SER A 296 1.67 -5.45 -0.55
CA SER A 296 0.63 -5.06 -1.49
C SER A 296 1.31 -4.20 -2.53
N PRO A 297 1.62 -4.76 -3.70
CA PRO A 297 1.91 -3.95 -4.87
C PRO A 297 0.61 -3.36 -5.41
N ASP A 298 0.66 -2.11 -5.92
CA ASP A 298 -0.44 -1.52 -6.72
C ASP A 298 -0.53 -2.16 -8.10
#